data_AF-A0A2A6B5Y3-F1
#
_entry.id   AF-A0A2A6B5Y3-F1
#
_cell.length_a   1.000
_cell.length_b   1.000
_cell.length_c   1.000
_cell.angle_alpha   90.00
_cell.angle_beta   90.00
_cell.angle_gamma   90.00
#
_symmetry.space_group_name_H-M   'P 1'
#
loop_
_entity.id
_entity.type
_entity.pdbx_description
1 polymer ?
#
loop_
_entity_poly.entity_id
_entity_poly.type
_entity_poly.pdbx_seq_one_letter_code
_entity_poly.pdbx_strand_id
1 'polypeptide(L)'
;CPGEGEHKIMDFIRAERAKEGYDPNTRHCMYGLDADLIMLGMCSHEPHFSLLREEVKFTRPSKPGGRKKKAKKTESNTICFHLLHLSILREYLSWEFIKVKDSIKFDYDMERIIDDWVLMGFLIGNDFIPRLPNMHIHDDALPLLYKTYMDVLPTLDG
;
A
#
# COMPACT_ATOMS: atom_id res chain seq x y z
N CYS A 1 11.43 -17.05 18.50
CA CYS A 1 12.00 -16.53 17.25
C CYS A 1 12.00 -14.99 17.27
N PRO A 2 13.17 -14.35 17.08
CA PRO A 2 13.26 -12.88 16.96
C PRO A 2 12.55 -12.36 15.70
N GLY A 3 12.21 -11.07 15.66
CA GLY A 3 11.56 -10.39 14.51
C GLY A 3 10.07 -10.07 14.71
N GLU A 4 9.59 -9.03 14.04
CA GLU A 4 8.17 -8.60 14.05
C GLU A 4 7.27 -9.57 13.28
N GLY A 5 5.98 -9.58 13.61
CA GLY A 5 5.02 -10.55 13.07
C GLY A 5 4.86 -10.45 11.56
N GLU A 6 4.71 -9.24 11.03
CA GLU A 6 4.55 -8.97 9.60
C GLU A 6 5.77 -9.40 8.79
N HIS A 7 6.98 -9.10 9.26
CA HIS A 7 8.21 -9.50 8.58
C HIS A 7 8.37 -11.02 8.53
N LYS A 8 7.97 -11.74 9.59
CA LYS A 8 7.96 -13.21 9.58
C LYS A 8 6.97 -13.79 8.56
N ILE A 9 5.82 -13.15 8.38
CA ILE A 9 4.84 -13.56 7.36
C ILE A 9 5.43 -13.34 5.96
N MET A 10 6.08 -12.19 5.74
CA MET A 10 6.74 -11.90 4.46
C MET A 10 7.90 -12.86 4.17
N ASP A 11 8.69 -13.21 5.18
CA ASP A 11 9.73 -14.25 5.08
C ASP A 11 9.14 -15.60 4.69
N PHE A 12 8.02 -15.98 5.30
CA PHE A 12 7.32 -17.22 4.97
C PHE A 12 6.83 -17.23 3.52
N ILE A 13 6.16 -16.17 3.06
CA ILE A 13 5.68 -16.07 1.67
C ILE A 13 6.83 -16.18 0.68
N ARG A 14 7.94 -15.48 0.94
CA ARG A 14 9.16 -15.56 0.12
C ARG A 14 9.73 -16.98 0.07
N ALA A 15 9.76 -17.66 1.21
CA ALA A 15 10.25 -19.02 1.31
C ALA A 15 9.35 -20.01 0.57
N GLU A 16 8.01 -19.87 0.65
CA GLU A 16 7.08 -20.71 -0.11
C GLU A 16 7.23 -20.51 -1.62
N ARG A 17 7.32 -19.25 -2.08
CA ARG A 17 7.49 -18.91 -3.49
C ARG A 17 8.77 -19.49 -4.10
N ALA A 18 9.82 -19.65 -3.29
CA ALA A 18 11.09 -20.22 -3.73
C ALA A 18 11.08 -21.76 -3.86
N LYS A 19 10.02 -22.45 -3.42
CA LYS A 19 9.94 -23.92 -3.51
C LYS A 19 9.62 -24.38 -4.93
N GLU A 20 10.20 -25.52 -5.29
CA GLU A 20 9.82 -26.23 -6.51
C GLU A 20 8.34 -26.67 -6.43
N GLY A 21 7.56 -26.36 -7.45
CA GLY A 21 6.14 -26.71 -7.52
C GLY A 21 5.20 -25.72 -6.82
N TYR A 22 5.69 -24.55 -6.39
CA TYR A 22 4.82 -23.46 -5.93
C TYR A 22 3.82 -23.06 -7.02
N ASP A 23 2.54 -22.92 -6.64
CA ASP A 23 1.51 -22.43 -7.55
C ASP A 23 1.58 -20.89 -7.63
N PRO A 24 1.95 -20.31 -8.79
CA PRO A 24 2.03 -18.86 -8.95
C PRO A 24 0.67 -18.15 -8.82
N ASN A 25 -0.45 -18.89 -8.81
CA ASN A 25 -1.79 -18.35 -8.59
C ASN A 25 -2.31 -18.57 -7.16
N THR A 26 -1.41 -18.91 -6.23
CA THR A 26 -1.73 -18.94 -4.79
C THR A 26 -2.31 -17.60 -4.37
N ARG A 27 -3.41 -17.64 -3.61
CA ARG A 27 -4.11 -16.42 -3.15
C ARG A 27 -3.76 -16.15 -1.70
N HIS A 28 -3.19 -14.98 -1.44
CA HIS A 28 -2.77 -14.54 -0.11
C HIS A 28 -3.79 -13.57 0.47
N CYS A 29 -4.14 -13.75 1.74
CA CYS A 29 -4.95 -12.82 2.51
C CYS A 29 -4.28 -12.56 3.85
N MET A 30 -3.87 -11.33 4.11
CA MET A 30 -3.22 -10.93 5.36
C MET A 30 -4.11 -9.95 6.12
N TYR A 31 -4.25 -10.18 7.42
CA TYR A 31 -5.03 -9.32 8.30
C TYR A 31 -4.14 -8.29 9.00
N GLY A 32 -4.55 -7.03 9.00
CA GLY A 32 -3.90 -6.00 9.81
C GLY A 32 -4.33 -4.58 9.46
N LEU A 33 -4.08 -3.64 10.38
CA LEU A 33 -4.49 -2.24 10.24
C LEU A 33 -3.36 -1.32 9.75
N ASP A 34 -2.12 -1.78 9.76
CA ASP A 34 -0.97 -0.95 9.42
C ASP A 34 -0.90 -0.70 7.91
N ALA A 35 -0.48 0.52 7.54
CA ALA A 35 -0.35 0.92 6.15
C ALA A 35 0.84 0.21 5.47
N ASP A 36 1.85 -0.15 6.25
CA ASP A 36 3.08 -0.82 5.81
C ASP A 36 2.78 -2.18 5.19
N LEU A 37 1.70 -2.85 5.62
CA LEU A 37 1.20 -4.09 5.03
C LEU A 37 0.85 -3.95 3.54
N ILE A 38 0.46 -2.75 3.09
CA ILE A 38 0.22 -2.48 1.67
C ILE A 38 1.54 -2.54 0.92
N MET A 39 2.57 -1.83 1.41
CA MET A 39 3.89 -1.80 0.78
C MET A 39 4.55 -3.18 0.80
N LEU A 40 4.52 -3.86 1.94
CA LEU A 40 5.01 -5.23 2.09
C LEU A 40 4.30 -6.18 1.13
N GLY A 41 2.96 -6.13 1.07
CA GLY A 41 2.17 -6.94 0.14
C GLY A 41 2.53 -6.68 -1.33
N MET A 42 2.78 -5.43 -1.72
CA MET A 42 3.22 -5.07 -3.07
C MET A 42 4.61 -5.63 -3.41
N CYS A 43 5.57 -5.56 -2.47
CA CYS A 43 6.92 -6.14 -2.57
C CYS A 43 6.96 -7.67 -2.60
N SER A 44 5.85 -8.37 -2.30
CA SER A 44 5.81 -9.83 -2.48
C SER A 44 5.79 -10.23 -3.96
N HIS A 45 5.35 -9.32 -4.83
CA HIS A 45 5.04 -9.56 -6.23
C HIS A 45 4.07 -10.72 -6.48
N GLU A 46 3.22 -11.04 -5.48
CA GLU A 46 2.16 -12.02 -5.64
C GLU A 46 0.97 -11.42 -6.41
N PRO A 47 0.49 -12.06 -7.49
CA PRO A 47 -0.58 -11.51 -8.32
C PRO A 47 -1.94 -11.49 -7.61
N HIS A 48 -2.13 -12.33 -6.60
CA HIS A 48 -3.39 -12.50 -5.90
C HIS A 48 -3.23 -12.25 -4.40
N PHE A 49 -2.97 -11.00 -4.03
CA PHE A 49 -2.83 -10.59 -2.64
C PHE A 49 -3.98 -9.67 -2.20
N SER A 50 -4.57 -9.93 -1.03
CA SER A 50 -5.57 -9.06 -0.40
C SER A 50 -5.26 -8.78 1.07
N LEU A 51 -5.69 -7.62 1.57
CA LEU A 51 -5.57 -7.24 2.97
C LEU A 51 -6.96 -7.14 3.61
N LEU A 52 -7.17 -7.87 4.69
CA LEU A 52 -8.37 -7.78 5.51
C LEU A 52 -8.14 -6.76 6.63
N ARG A 53 -8.97 -5.71 6.68
CA ARG A 53 -8.79 -4.58 7.61
C ARG A 53 -10.11 -4.28 8.31
N GLU A 54 -10.07 -3.90 9.58
CA GLU A 54 -11.26 -3.42 10.27
C GLU A 54 -11.63 -2.00 9.82
N GLU A 55 -12.93 -1.69 9.79
CA GLU A 55 -13.41 -0.33 9.54
C GLU A 55 -13.01 0.61 10.67
N VAL A 56 -12.24 1.65 10.34
CA VAL A 56 -11.92 2.74 11.26
C VAL A 56 -13.08 3.75 11.27
N LYS A 57 -13.93 3.69 12.31
CA LYS A 57 -15.05 4.64 12.49
C LYS A 57 -14.54 5.98 13.00
N PHE A 58 -14.31 6.94 12.09
CA PHE A 58 -13.98 8.32 12.45
C PHE A 58 -15.18 9.00 13.12
N THR A 59 -15.20 9.02 14.45
CA THR A 59 -16.23 9.74 15.21
C THR A 59 -15.94 11.23 15.11
N ARG A 60 -16.71 11.96 14.29
CA ARG A 60 -16.59 13.43 14.21
C ARG A 60 -16.80 14.03 15.60
N PRO A 61 -15.92 14.91 16.10
CA PRO A 61 -16.16 15.59 17.36
C PRO A 61 -17.47 16.38 17.24
N SER A 62 -18.39 16.11 18.15
CA SER A 62 -19.66 16.82 18.22
C SER A 62 -19.39 18.32 18.40
N LYS A 63 -19.92 19.16 17.49
CA LYS A 63 -19.86 20.62 17.63
C LYS A 63 -20.34 21.03 19.04
N PRO A 64 -19.60 21.88 19.77
CA PRO A 64 -20.07 22.39 21.04
C PRO A 64 -21.31 23.27 20.79
N GLY A 65 -22.48 22.83 21.25
CA GLY A 65 -23.75 23.57 21.15
C GLY A 65 -24.88 22.91 20.35
N GLY A 66 -24.65 21.75 19.71
CA GLY A 66 -25.72 21.00 19.05
C GLY A 66 -26.58 20.22 20.06
N ARG A 67 -27.91 20.37 20.02
CA ARG A 67 -28.89 19.55 20.77
C ARG A 67 -28.46 18.08 20.76
N LYS A 68 -28.26 17.48 21.94
CA LYS A 68 -28.04 16.03 22.12
C LYS A 68 -29.25 15.28 21.54
N LYS A 69 -29.23 14.94 20.25
CA LYS A 69 -30.08 13.87 19.73
C LYS A 69 -29.62 12.63 20.49
N LYS A 70 -30.51 12.04 21.30
CA LYS A 70 -30.26 10.75 21.96
C LYS A 70 -29.74 9.81 20.88
N ALA A 71 -28.45 9.50 20.92
CA ALA A 71 -27.88 8.47 20.08
C ALA A 71 -28.70 7.22 20.38
N LYS A 72 -29.43 6.74 19.36
CA LYS A 72 -30.02 5.41 19.41
C LYS A 72 -28.85 4.51 19.81
N LYS A 73 -28.97 3.87 20.97
CA LYS A 73 -28.02 2.88 21.46
C LYS A 73 -28.22 1.66 20.56
N THR A 74 -27.76 1.77 19.33
CA THR A 74 -27.76 0.67 18.38
C THR A 74 -26.67 -0.25 18.90
N GLU A 75 -27.11 -1.33 19.53
CA GLU A 75 -26.31 -2.54 19.64
C GLU A 75 -25.75 -2.84 18.25
N SER A 76 -24.46 -2.59 18.07
CA SER A 76 -23.73 -3.00 16.90
C SER A 76 -22.32 -3.27 17.38
N ASN A 77 -22.19 -4.41 18.07
CA ASN A 77 -20.92 -5.10 18.24
C ASN A 77 -20.46 -5.73 16.90
N THR A 78 -21.01 -5.28 15.76
CA THR A 78 -20.68 -5.75 14.43
C THR A 78 -19.45 -4.97 13.96
N ILE A 79 -18.31 -5.65 14.01
CA ILE A 79 -17.07 -5.20 13.38
C ILE A 79 -17.29 -5.33 11.87
N CYS A 80 -17.11 -4.22 11.15
CA CYS A 80 -17.12 -4.23 9.69
C CYS A 80 -15.68 -4.45 9.21
N PHE A 81 -15.52 -5.32 8.22
CA PHE A 81 -14.23 -5.57 7.59
C PHE A 81 -14.24 -5.05 6.16
N HIS A 82 -13.14 -4.44 5.75
CA HIS A 82 -12.84 -4.08 4.39
C HIS A 82 -11.78 -5.03 3.83
N LEU A 83 -12.01 -5.50 2.61
CA LEU A 83 -11.03 -6.28 1.87
C LEU A 83 -10.39 -5.37 0.81
N LEU A 84 -9.11 -5.08 0.98
CA LEU A 84 -8.32 -4.30 0.03
C LEU A 84 -7.60 -5.25 -0.91
N HIS A 85 -7.95 -5.22 -2.20
CA HIS A 85 -7.32 -6.06 -3.22
C HIS A 85 -6.08 -5.37 -3.79
N LEU A 86 -4.89 -5.93 -3.53
CA LEU A 86 -3.64 -5.40 -4.08
C LEU A 86 -3.53 -5.67 -5.59
N SER A 87 -4.20 -6.71 -6.09
CA SER A 87 -4.28 -6.96 -7.54
C SER A 87 -4.88 -5.77 -8.30
N ILE A 88 -5.96 -5.19 -7.76
CA ILE A 88 -6.60 -4.01 -8.36
C ILE A 88 -5.71 -2.78 -8.20
N LEU A 89 -5.05 -2.62 -7.04
CA LEU A 89 -4.10 -1.52 -6.84
C LEU A 89 -2.95 -1.57 -7.86
N ARG A 90 -2.41 -2.76 -8.14
CA ARG A 90 -1.40 -2.97 -9.19
C ARG A 90 -1.89 -2.52 -10.56
N GLU A 91 -3.12 -2.85 -10.93
CA GLU A 91 -3.72 -2.38 -12.18
C GLU A 91 -3.81 -0.85 -12.23
N TYR A 92 -4.26 -0.20 -11.15
CA TYR A 92 -4.29 1.27 -11.08
C TYR A 92 -2.90 1.89 -11.23
N LEU A 93 -1.89 1.35 -10.54
CA LEU A 93 -0.51 1.83 -10.69
C LEU A 93 0.00 1.61 -12.12
N SER A 94 -0.35 0.49 -12.75
CA SER A 94 0.04 0.22 -14.14
C SER A 94 -0.52 1.27 -15.08
N TRP A 95 -1.78 1.66 -14.91
CA TRP A 95 -2.40 2.72 -15.70
C TRP A 95 -1.81 4.11 -15.43
N GLU A 96 -1.36 4.37 -14.21
CA GLU A 96 -0.73 5.64 -13.87
C GLU A 96 0.64 5.78 -14.56
N PHE A 97 1.48 4.75 -14.48
CA PHE A 97 2.88 4.79 -14.94
C PHE A 97 3.11 4.30 -16.38
N ILE A 98 2.11 3.75 -17.06
CA ILE A 98 2.25 3.31 -18.46
C ILE A 98 2.70 4.45 -19.39
N LYS A 99 2.36 5.70 -19.05
CA LYS A 99 2.75 6.90 -19.81
C LYS A 99 4.26 7.06 -19.96
N VAL A 100 5.04 6.53 -19.02
CA VAL A 100 6.50 6.64 -19.00
C VAL A 100 7.16 5.63 -19.95
N LYS A 101 6.44 4.58 -20.33
CA LYS A 101 6.94 3.50 -21.21
C LYS A 101 7.54 4.02 -22.51
N ASP A 102 6.93 5.02 -23.13
CA ASP A 102 7.39 5.58 -24.40
C ASP A 102 8.54 6.59 -24.23
N SER A 103 8.84 6.99 -22.99
CA SER A 103 9.83 8.02 -22.67
C SER A 103 11.17 7.46 -22.20
N ILE A 104 11.20 6.21 -21.71
CA ILE A 104 12.41 5.58 -21.15
C ILE A 104 13.26 4.93 -22.24
N LYS A 105 14.57 4.83 -21.97
CA LYS A 105 15.56 4.24 -22.88
C LYS A 105 15.80 2.74 -22.67
N PHE A 106 15.18 2.17 -21.64
CA PHE A 106 15.31 0.77 -21.22
C PHE A 106 13.96 0.06 -21.24
N ASP A 107 13.98 -1.25 -21.06
CA ASP A 107 12.76 -2.06 -21.09
C ASP A 107 11.82 -1.72 -19.92
N TYR A 108 10.57 -1.42 -20.25
CA TYR A 108 9.54 -1.18 -19.26
C TYR A 108 9.18 -2.47 -18.53
N ASP A 109 9.40 -2.50 -17.21
CA ASP A 109 9.02 -3.60 -16.34
C ASP A 109 8.16 -3.08 -15.18
N MET A 110 6.90 -3.53 -15.14
CA MET A 110 5.94 -3.11 -14.12
C MET A 110 6.39 -3.52 -12.71
N GLU A 111 7.06 -4.66 -12.54
CA GLU A 111 7.49 -5.11 -11.22
C GLU A 111 8.55 -4.17 -10.64
N ARG A 112 9.43 -3.62 -11.48
CA ARG A 112 10.44 -2.64 -11.08
C ARG A 112 9.83 -1.27 -10.76
N ILE A 113 8.80 -0.85 -11.50
CA ILE A 113 8.02 0.35 -11.17
C ILE A 113 7.34 0.20 -9.79
N ILE A 114 6.88 -1.01 -9.44
CA ILE A 114 6.29 -1.27 -8.12
C ILE A 114 7.35 -1.17 -7.02
N ASP A 115 8.55 -1.67 -7.25
CA ASP A 115 9.66 -1.53 -6.30
C ASP A 115 10.01 -0.06 -6.06
N ASP A 116 10.12 0.74 -7.13
CA ASP A 116 10.32 2.18 -7.04
C ASP A 116 9.15 2.88 -6.35
N TRP A 117 7.92 2.42 -6.58
CA TRP A 117 6.74 2.94 -5.90
C TRP A 117 6.75 2.67 -4.40
N VAL A 118 7.21 1.49 -3.97
CA VAL A 118 7.41 1.20 -2.55
C VAL A 118 8.52 2.07 -1.98
N LEU A 119 9.62 2.28 -2.71
CA LEU A 119 10.67 3.22 -2.32
C LEU A 119 10.14 4.65 -2.14
N MET A 120 9.33 5.14 -3.09
CA MET A 120 8.64 6.43 -2.97
C MET A 120 7.75 6.49 -1.73
N GLY A 121 7.06 5.39 -1.42
CA GLY A 121 6.27 5.23 -0.20
C GLY A 121 7.11 5.44 1.06
N PHE A 122 8.29 4.82 1.14
CA PHE A 122 9.21 5.02 2.26
C PHE A 122 9.70 6.46 2.39
N LEU A 123 9.83 7.22 1.29
CA LEU A 123 10.22 8.63 1.34
C LEU A 123 9.13 9.55 1.91
N ILE A 124 7.86 9.23 1.69
CA ILE A 124 6.72 9.99 2.25
C ILE A 124 6.67 9.87 3.77
N GLY A 125 6.96 8.68 4.27
CA GLY A 125 7.05 8.43 5.70
C GLY A 125 7.15 6.94 5.97
N ASN A 126 8.04 6.59 6.88
CA ASN A 126 8.13 5.26 7.47
C ASN A 126 8.59 5.42 8.92
N ASP A 127 8.48 4.36 9.71
CA ASP A 127 8.80 4.38 11.14
C ASP A 127 10.32 4.47 11.42
N PHE A 128 11.17 4.32 10.40
CA PHE A 128 12.63 4.28 10.51
C PHE A 128 13.33 5.59 10.11
N ILE A 129 12.75 6.38 9.21
CA ILE A 129 13.36 7.59 8.63
C ILE A 129 12.57 8.82 9.07
N PRO A 130 13.24 9.89 9.56
CA PRO A 130 12.56 11.13 9.88
C PRO A 130 11.84 11.69 8.65
N ARG A 131 10.54 11.96 8.80
CA ARG A 131 9.67 12.49 7.73
C ARG A 131 10.30 13.71 7.07
N LEU A 132 10.27 13.76 5.74
CA LEU A 132 10.74 14.92 4.99
C LEU A 132 9.87 16.15 5.31
N PRO A 133 10.46 17.32 5.59
CA PRO A 133 9.71 18.54 5.78
C PRO A 133 8.96 18.89 4.48
N ASN A 134 7.65 19.19 4.59
CA ASN A 134 6.73 19.54 3.50
C ASN A 134 6.23 18.39 2.60
N MET A 135 6.39 17.12 3.01
CA MET A 135 5.73 15.98 2.37
C MET A 135 4.72 15.34 3.33
N HIS A 136 3.46 15.76 3.25
CA HIS A 136 2.35 15.11 3.95
C HIS A 136 1.35 14.55 2.94
N ILE A 137 0.78 13.38 3.23
CA ILE A 137 -0.28 12.77 2.41
C ILE A 137 -1.49 13.71 2.28
N HIS A 138 -1.69 14.58 3.28
CA HIS A 138 -2.73 15.60 3.28
C HIS A 138 -2.42 16.83 2.40
N ASP A 139 -1.19 16.96 1.88
CA ASP A 139 -0.69 18.09 1.09
C ASP A 139 -0.37 17.69 -0.36
N ASP A 140 -1.13 16.77 -0.96
CA ASP A 140 -0.94 16.30 -2.36
C ASP A 140 0.47 15.75 -2.67
N ALA A 141 1.16 15.20 -1.66
CA ALA A 141 2.53 14.69 -1.82
C ALA A 141 2.63 13.52 -2.82
N LEU A 142 1.61 12.65 -2.89
CA LEU A 142 1.60 11.49 -3.79
C LEU A 142 1.55 11.90 -5.28
N PRO A 143 0.59 12.73 -5.74
CA PRO A 143 0.61 13.26 -7.10
C PRO A 143 1.91 13.96 -7.48
N LEU A 144 2.49 14.75 -6.55
CA LEU A 144 3.76 15.43 -6.79
C LEU A 144 4.92 14.45 -6.97
N LEU A 145 4.99 13.41 -6.13
CA LEU A 145 5.99 12.35 -6.23
C LEU A 145 5.86 11.59 -7.55
N TYR A 146 4.65 11.19 -7.93
CA TYR A 146 4.45 10.46 -9.18
C TYR A 146 4.86 11.32 -10.37
N LYS A 147 4.46 12.59 -10.40
CA LYS A 147 4.87 13.50 -11.46
C LYS A 147 6.40 13.64 -11.52
N THR A 148 7.04 13.87 -10.39
CA THR A 148 8.50 14.01 -10.31
C THR A 148 9.20 12.74 -10.77
N TYR A 149 8.71 11.57 -10.36
CA TYR A 149 9.23 10.28 -10.79
C TYR A 149 9.10 10.09 -12.31
N MET A 150 7.93 10.38 -12.88
CA MET A 150 7.70 10.30 -14.32
C MET A 150 8.60 11.26 -15.12
N ASP A 151 8.91 12.44 -14.58
CA ASP A 151 9.80 13.41 -15.22
C ASP A 151 11.28 12.99 -15.13
N VAL A 152 11.69 12.35 -14.03
CA VAL A 152 13.09 11.97 -13.77
C VAL A 152 13.46 10.61 -14.37
N LEU A 153 12.55 9.62 -14.36
CA LEU A 153 12.85 8.25 -14.82
C LEU A 153 13.48 8.19 -16.24
N PRO A 154 13.03 8.97 -17.24
CA PRO A 154 13.65 9.02 -18.57
C PRO A 154 15.11 9.51 -18.60
N THR A 155 15.54 10.22 -17.56
CA THR A 155 16.91 10.74 -17.43
C THR A 155 17.88 9.71 -16.86
N LEU A 156 17.36 8.61 -16.31
CA LEU A 156 18.14 7.52 -15.71
C LEU A 156 18.41 6.42 -16.76
N ASP A 157 19.42 5.59 -16.49
CA ASP A 157 19.86 4.51 -17.39
C ASP A 157 19.25 3.13 -17.08
N GLY A 158 18.39 3.04 -16.05
CA GLY A 158 17.67 1.82 -15.63
C GLY A 158 18.27 1.07 -14.45
#